data_AF-A0A7C2F8V3-F1
#
_entry.id   AF-A0A7C2F8V3-F1
#
_cell.length_a   1.000
_cell.length_b   1.000
_cell.length_c   1.000
_cell.angle_alpha   90.00
_cell.angle_beta   90.00
_cell.angle_gamma   90.00
#
_symmetry.space_group_name_H-M   'P 1'
#
loop_
_entity.id
_entity.type
_entity.pdbx_description
1 polymer ?
#
loop_
_entity_poly.entity_id
_entity_poly.type
_entity_poly.pdbx_seq_one_letter_code
_entity_poly.pdbx_strand_id
1 'polypeptide(L)'
;MPSLTPGQDAYLAIFAGSKPGVSSVRVELNLLQSVDVASAQFAAIADALRNPPPDLFGPGTTQADGTPVYSADGVRSYVTARPDREGNLVYTDAYRMGRVIAIVYTLGNDAEAVAAVRRMVAERIAARAPR
;
A
#
# COMPACT_ATOMS: atom_id res chain seq x y z
N MET A 1 19.39 12.32 -0.71
CA MET A 1 18.03 12.49 -1.27
C MET A 1 17.96 11.57 -2.48
N PRO A 2 17.09 10.55 -2.53
CA PRO A 2 16.91 9.81 -3.78
C PRO A 2 16.38 10.82 -4.81
N SER A 3 17.03 10.89 -5.96
CA SER A 3 16.61 11.76 -7.05
C SER A 3 15.27 11.27 -7.57
N LEU A 4 14.27 12.17 -7.59
CA LEU A 4 13.05 11.95 -8.36
C LEU A 4 13.50 11.69 -9.80
N THR A 5 13.19 10.51 -10.32
CA THR A 5 13.48 10.22 -11.73
C THR A 5 12.65 11.21 -12.56
N PRO A 6 13.23 11.95 -13.52
CA PRO A 6 12.46 12.90 -14.33
C PRO A 6 11.21 12.21 -14.90
N GLY A 7 10.03 12.80 -14.76
CA GLY A 7 8.76 12.23 -15.24
C GLY A 7 8.07 11.22 -14.31
N GLN A 8 8.42 11.20 -13.01
CA GLN A 8 7.63 10.56 -11.97
C GLN A 8 6.89 11.63 -11.15
N ASP A 9 5.56 11.54 -11.14
CA ASP A 9 4.73 12.33 -10.23
C ASP A 9 4.36 11.47 -9.02
N ALA A 10 4.55 12.01 -7.82
CA ALA A 10 4.22 11.32 -6.58
C ALA A 10 3.13 12.09 -5.82
N TYR A 11 2.15 11.36 -5.30
CA TYR A 11 1.07 11.90 -4.47
C TYR A 11 0.94 11.08 -3.19
N LEU A 12 0.79 11.75 -2.06
CA LEU A 12 0.59 11.13 -0.76
C LEU A 12 -0.63 11.74 -0.08
N ALA A 13 -1.52 10.87 0.42
CA ALA A 13 -2.66 11.27 1.24
C ALA A 13 -2.75 10.39 2.49
N ILE A 14 -3.14 11.00 3.61
CA ILE A 14 -3.38 10.32 4.89
C ILE A 14 -4.80 10.65 5.34
N PHE A 15 -5.56 9.62 5.65
CA PHE A 15 -6.92 9.70 6.16
C PHE A 15 -6.94 9.10 7.57
N ALA A 16 -7.21 9.92 8.58
CA ALA A 16 -7.42 9.45 9.95
C ALA A 16 -8.87 9.00 10.15
N GLY A 17 -9.05 7.99 11.01
CA GLY A 17 -10.23 7.14 11.15
C GLY A 17 -11.59 7.84 11.10
N SER A 18 -12.40 7.39 10.14
CA SER A 18 -13.85 7.71 10.05
C SER A 18 -14.73 6.45 10.12
N LYS A 19 -14.14 5.25 10.08
CA LYS A 19 -14.85 3.97 10.11
C LYS A 19 -14.44 3.17 11.35
N PRO A 20 -15.38 2.61 12.13
CA PRO A 20 -15.05 1.72 13.25
C PRO A 20 -14.13 0.57 12.80
N GLY A 21 -13.14 0.25 13.63
CA GLY A 21 -12.17 -0.81 13.35
C GLY A 21 -11.04 -0.44 12.38
N VAL A 22 -11.04 0.77 11.83
CA VAL A 22 -9.99 1.31 10.95
C VAL A 22 -9.48 2.65 11.48
N SER A 23 -8.24 2.63 11.95
CA SER A 23 -7.60 3.77 12.61
C SER A 23 -7.09 4.79 11.59
N SER A 24 -6.49 4.34 10.49
CA SER A 24 -6.03 5.24 9.42
C SER A 24 -5.76 4.52 8.11
N VAL A 25 -5.71 5.29 7.03
CA VAL A 25 -5.23 4.86 5.72
C VAL A 25 -4.22 5.88 5.19
N ARG A 26 -3.06 5.41 4.75
CA ARG A 26 -2.09 6.19 3.98
C ARG A 26 -2.03 5.63 2.56
N VAL A 27 -2.20 6.50 1.58
CA VAL A 27 -2.12 6.15 0.16
C VAL A 27 -0.96 6.91 -0.46
N GLU A 28 -0.07 6.18 -1.12
CA GLU A 28 1.01 6.72 -1.93
C GLU A 28 0.79 6.29 -3.37
N LEU A 29 0.80 7.25 -4.29
CA LEU A 29 0.68 7.01 -5.72
C LEU A 29 1.94 7.50 -6.39
N ASN A 30 2.51 6.67 -7.23
CA ASN A 30 3.57 7.02 -8.16
C ASN A 30 3.02 6.85 -9.57
N LEU A 31 2.99 7.93 -10.34
CA LEU A 31 2.68 7.91 -11.76
C LEU A 31 3.99 7.90 -12.54
N LEU A 32 4.19 6.86 -13.35
CA LEU A 32 5.42 6.64 -14.10
C LEU A 32 5.22 7.00 -15.58
N GLN A 33 6.34 7.19 -16.28
CA GLN A 33 6.34 7.56 -17.69
C GLN A 33 5.68 6.52 -18.61
N SER A 34 5.77 5.23 -18.27
CA SER A 34 5.23 4.12 -19.05
C SER A 34 4.88 2.90 -18.19
N VAL A 35 4.11 1.97 -18.77
CA VAL A 35 3.75 0.69 -18.16
C VAL A 35 4.98 -0.20 -17.93
N ASP A 36 5.96 -0.17 -18.83
CA ASP A 36 7.18 -0.97 -18.70
C ASP A 36 8.03 -0.50 -17.52
N VAL A 37 8.18 0.82 -17.35
CA VAL A 37 8.87 1.41 -16.20
C VAL A 37 8.14 1.06 -14.90
N ALA A 38 6.80 1.18 -14.88
CA ALA A 38 6.00 0.80 -13.73
C ALA A 38 6.13 -0.70 -13.39
N SER A 39 6.19 -1.57 -14.42
CA SER A 39 6.33 -3.01 -14.22
C SER A 39 7.69 -3.38 -13.63
N ALA A 40 8.77 -2.76 -14.11
CA ALA A 40 10.12 -2.97 -13.58
C ALA A 40 10.25 -2.46 -12.13
N GLN A 41 9.70 -1.28 -11.84
CA GLN A 41 9.76 -0.72 -10.49
C GLN A 41 8.84 -1.42 -9.49
N PHE A 42 7.70 -1.94 -9.93
CA PHE A 42 6.73 -2.60 -9.04
C PHE A 42 7.34 -3.79 -8.30
N ALA A 43 8.13 -4.62 -8.97
CA ALA A 43 8.78 -5.76 -8.32
C ALA A 43 9.73 -5.30 -7.19
N ALA A 44 10.60 -4.32 -7.47
CA ALA A 44 11.54 -3.79 -6.49
C ALA A 44 10.84 -3.14 -5.30
N ILE A 45 9.78 -2.35 -5.55
CA ILE A 45 8.97 -1.74 -4.49
C ILE A 45 8.29 -2.83 -3.66
N ALA A 46 7.66 -3.81 -4.29
CA ALA A 46 6.94 -4.83 -3.56
C ALA A 46 7.87 -5.72 -2.71
N ASP A 47 9.09 -5.98 -3.17
CA ASP A 47 10.09 -6.71 -2.38
C ASP A 47 10.61 -5.87 -1.21
N ALA A 48 10.83 -4.56 -1.41
CA ALA A 48 11.20 -3.65 -0.33
C ALA A 48 10.09 -3.53 0.73
N LEU A 49 8.83 -3.57 0.31
CA LEU A 49 7.68 -3.54 1.23
C LEU A 49 7.52 -4.84 2.02
N ARG A 50 8.02 -5.98 1.54
CA ARG A 50 8.06 -7.22 2.32
C ARG A 50 9.01 -7.08 3.52
N ASN A 51 10.13 -6.38 3.31
CA ASN A 51 11.17 -6.16 4.31
C ASN A 51 11.35 -4.65 4.56
N PRO A 52 10.34 -3.99 5.17
CA PRO A 52 10.40 -2.56 5.41
C PRO A 52 11.60 -2.23 6.31
N PRO A 53 12.16 -1.01 6.22
CA PRO A 53 13.19 -0.58 7.15
C PRO A 53 12.77 -0.82 8.60
N PRO A 54 13.68 -1.28 9.47
CA PRO A 54 13.40 -1.34 10.90
C PRO A 54 12.96 0.06 11.33
N ASP A 55 11.95 0.11 12.20
CA ASP A 55 11.30 1.32 12.73
C ASP A 55 10.13 1.89 11.90
N LEU A 56 9.90 1.47 10.65
CA LEU A 56 8.74 1.97 9.88
C LEU A 56 7.40 1.69 10.59
N PHE A 57 7.29 0.52 11.23
CA PHE A 57 6.10 0.08 11.98
C PHE A 57 6.42 -0.17 13.47
N GLY A 58 7.50 0.44 13.96
CA GLY A 58 8.00 0.27 15.31
C GLY A 58 9.04 -0.86 15.47
N PRO A 59 9.70 -0.93 16.64
CA PRO A 59 10.82 -1.84 16.87
C PRO A 59 10.44 -3.31 16.78
N GLY A 60 11.19 -4.08 15.99
CA GLY A 60 11.01 -5.54 15.87
C GLY A 60 9.78 -5.99 15.08
N THR A 61 9.05 -5.07 14.45
CA THR A 61 7.90 -5.41 13.62
C THR A 61 8.36 -5.99 12.29
N THR A 62 7.93 -7.22 12.02
CA THR A 62 8.10 -7.89 10.71
C THR A 62 6.78 -7.95 9.98
N GLN A 63 6.82 -8.16 8.67
CA GLN A 63 5.62 -8.42 7.88
C GLN A 63 5.63 -9.84 7.33
N ALA A 64 4.44 -10.40 7.18
CA ALA A 64 4.19 -11.66 6.49
C ALA A 64 3.37 -11.41 5.23
N ASP A 65 3.37 -12.38 4.32
CA ASP A 65 2.53 -12.34 3.13
C ASP A 65 1.05 -12.27 3.56
N GLY A 66 0.35 -11.26 3.06
CA GLY A 66 -1.06 -11.00 3.31
C GLY A 66 -1.94 -11.54 2.18
N THR A 67 -3.25 -11.44 2.37
CA THR A 67 -4.21 -11.75 1.31
C THR A 67 -4.59 -10.47 0.56
N PRO A 68 -4.34 -10.39 -0.76
CA PRO A 68 -4.84 -9.31 -1.60
C PRO A 68 -6.36 -9.22 -1.57
N VAL A 69 -6.90 -8.00 -1.48
CA VAL A 69 -8.36 -7.77 -1.48
C VAL A 69 -8.90 -7.31 -2.84
N TYR A 70 -8.01 -7.01 -3.78
CA TYR A 70 -8.31 -6.50 -5.11
C TYR A 70 -7.33 -7.06 -6.13
N SER A 71 -7.80 -7.29 -7.37
CA SER A 71 -6.97 -7.76 -8.48
C SER A 71 -6.61 -6.60 -9.39
N ALA A 72 -5.32 -6.46 -9.71
CA ALA A 72 -4.78 -5.45 -10.61
C ALA A 72 -3.70 -6.07 -11.49
N ASP A 73 -3.11 -5.29 -12.40
CA ASP A 73 -2.08 -5.79 -13.32
C ASP A 73 -0.81 -6.27 -12.57
N GLY A 74 -0.60 -5.78 -11.35
CA GLY A 74 0.31 -6.34 -10.36
C GLY A 74 -0.24 -6.14 -8.96
N VAL A 75 -0.12 -7.15 -8.10
CA VAL A 75 -0.57 -7.06 -6.71
C VAL A 75 0.33 -7.83 -5.75
N ARG A 76 0.64 -7.20 -4.62
CA ARG A 76 1.27 -7.78 -3.45
C ARG A 76 0.62 -7.21 -2.20
N SER A 77 0.46 -8.05 -1.19
CA SER A 77 -0.17 -7.68 0.07
C SER A 77 0.64 -8.24 1.21
N TYR A 78 0.81 -7.45 2.26
CA TYR A 78 1.54 -7.81 3.47
C TYR A 78 0.76 -7.36 4.70
N VAL A 79 1.04 -7.98 5.83
CA VAL A 79 0.50 -7.58 7.12
C VAL A 79 1.57 -7.74 8.19
N THR A 80 1.58 -6.85 9.17
CA THR A 80 2.48 -7.00 10.32
C THR A 80 2.22 -8.32 11.04
N ALA A 81 3.27 -9.04 11.42
CA ALA A 81 3.15 -10.36 12.05
C ALA A 81 2.54 -10.29 13.46
N ARG A 82 2.57 -9.11 14.09
CA ARG A 82 2.04 -8.85 15.43
C ARG A 82 1.30 -7.52 15.44
N PRO A 83 0.24 -7.40 16.27
CA PRO A 83 -0.40 -6.12 16.49
C PRO A 83 0.47 -5.19 17.34
N ASP A 84 0.18 -3.90 17.26
CA ASP A 84 0.73 -2.89 18.17
C ASP A 84 0.09 -2.98 19.57
N ARG A 85 0.43 -2.02 20.44
CA ARG A 85 -0.10 -1.96 21.83
C ARG A 85 -1.60 -1.68 21.91
N GLU A 86 -2.20 -1.17 20.84
CA GLU A 86 -3.61 -0.86 20.72
C GLU A 86 -4.39 -1.99 20.01
N GLY A 87 -3.70 -3.06 19.63
CA GLY A 87 -4.28 -4.21 18.93
C GLY A 87 -4.37 -4.04 17.41
N ASN A 88 -3.81 -2.97 16.85
CA ASN A 88 -3.88 -2.72 15.41
C ASN A 88 -2.80 -3.49 14.65
N LEU A 89 -3.16 -3.95 13.46
CA LEU A 89 -2.24 -4.44 12.44
C LEU A 89 -2.07 -3.39 11.35
N VAL A 90 -0.89 -3.34 10.74
CA VAL A 90 -0.66 -2.58 9.51
C VAL A 90 -0.77 -3.55 8.34
N TYR A 91 -1.72 -3.27 7.46
CA TYR A 91 -1.89 -3.96 6.19
C TYR A 91 -1.29 -3.11 5.09
N THR A 92 -0.37 -3.66 4.32
CA THR A 92 0.33 -2.98 3.23
C THR A 92 -0.05 -3.63 1.91
N ASP A 93 -0.76 -2.91 1.05
CA ASP A 93 -1.06 -3.35 -0.30
C ASP A 93 -0.28 -2.55 -1.33
N ALA A 94 0.39 -3.24 -2.24
CA ALA A 94 1.01 -2.65 -3.42
C ALA A 94 0.23 -3.09 -4.65
N TYR A 95 -0.21 -2.11 -5.46
CA TYR A 95 -0.90 -2.33 -6.72
C TYR A 95 -0.13 -1.68 -7.86
N ARG A 96 -0.06 -2.36 -9.00
CA ARG A 96 0.27 -1.77 -10.30
C ARG A 96 -1.00 -1.73 -11.15
N MET A 97 -1.33 -0.54 -11.64
CA MET A 97 -2.51 -0.27 -12.47
C MET A 97 -2.07 0.59 -13.66
N GLY A 98 -1.84 -0.03 -14.81
CA GLY A 98 -1.20 0.61 -15.96
C GLY A 98 0.18 1.13 -15.59
N ARG A 99 0.35 2.46 -15.71
CA ARG A 99 1.57 3.20 -15.36
C ARG A 99 1.59 3.72 -13.91
N VAL A 100 0.58 3.41 -13.11
CA VAL A 100 0.50 3.83 -11.69
C VAL A 100 0.96 2.69 -10.79
N ILE A 101 1.80 3.01 -9.81
CA ILE A 101 2.07 2.16 -8.65
C ILE A 101 1.43 2.82 -7.43
N ALA A 102 0.53 2.10 -6.76
CA ALA A 102 -0.12 2.53 -5.54
C ALA A 102 0.36 1.68 -4.36
N ILE A 103 0.74 2.33 -3.26
CA ILE A 103 1.02 1.69 -1.98
C ILE A 103 -0.02 2.19 -0.97
N VAL A 104 -0.77 1.26 -0.39
CA VAL A 104 -1.85 1.55 0.55
C VAL A 104 -1.51 0.89 1.87
N TYR A 105 -1.26 1.70 2.90
CA TYR A 105 -1.15 1.24 4.28
C TYR A 105 -2.50 1.47 4.97
N THR A 106 -3.06 0.41 5.55
CA THR A 106 -4.27 0.51 6.37
C THR A 106 -3.95 0.01 7.78
N LEU A 107 -4.17 0.86 8.78
CA LEU A 107 -4.03 0.52 10.19
C LEU A 107 -5.42 0.23 10.76
N GLY A 108 -5.58 -0.92 11.42
CA GLY A 108 -6.83 -1.25 12.11
C GLY A 108 -6.79 -2.60 12.81
N ASN A 109 -7.82 -2.87 13.61
CA ASN A 109 -7.93 -4.06 14.45
C ASN A 109 -9.13 -4.96 14.09
N ASP A 110 -9.99 -4.53 13.17
CA ASP A 110 -11.09 -5.32 12.61
C ASP A 110 -10.74 -5.75 11.18
N ALA A 111 -10.45 -7.03 10.99
CA ALA A 111 -10.01 -7.56 9.71
C ALA A 111 -11.05 -7.38 8.58
N GLU A 112 -12.34 -7.48 8.89
CA GLU A 112 -13.40 -7.32 7.89
C GLU A 112 -13.57 -5.85 7.49
N ALA A 113 -13.62 -4.96 8.49
CA ALA A 113 -13.72 -3.53 8.24
C ALA A 113 -12.51 -3.01 7.45
N VAL A 114 -11.30 -3.46 7.82
CA VAL A 114 -10.05 -3.16 7.13
C VAL A 114 -10.06 -3.69 5.70
N ALA A 115 -10.43 -4.95 5.46
CA ALA A 115 -10.49 -5.52 4.13
C ALA A 115 -11.45 -4.75 3.20
N ALA A 116 -12.61 -4.33 3.73
CA ALA A 116 -13.57 -3.52 3.00
C ALA A 116 -13.01 -2.13 2.62
N VAL A 117 -12.27 -1.49 3.53
CA VAL A 117 -11.61 -0.19 3.24
C VAL A 117 -10.50 -0.36 2.21
N ARG A 118 -9.63 -1.37 2.38
CA ARG A 118 -8.55 -1.68 1.44
C ARG A 118 -9.10 -1.88 0.02
N ARG A 119 -10.18 -2.65 -0.12
CA ARG A 119 -10.85 -2.88 -1.42
C ARG A 119 -11.42 -1.58 -2.00
N MET A 120 -12.17 -0.81 -1.20
CA MET A 120 -12.75 0.46 -1.63
C MET A 120 -11.69 1.43 -2.15
N VAL A 121 -10.55 1.54 -1.46
CA VAL A 121 -9.44 2.41 -1.87
C VAL A 121 -8.84 1.93 -3.19
N ALA A 122 -8.57 0.63 -3.32
CA ALA A 122 -8.03 0.06 -4.57
C ALA A 122 -8.97 0.31 -5.76
N GLU A 123 -10.27 0.09 -5.61
CA GLU A 123 -11.28 0.35 -6.65
C GLU A 123 -11.30 1.83 -7.09
N ARG A 124 -11.22 2.76 -6.13
CA ARG A 124 -11.21 4.20 -6.43
C ARG A 124 -9.95 4.65 -7.17
N ILE A 125 -8.80 4.06 -6.85
CA ILE A 125 -7.55 4.33 -7.56
C ILE A 125 -7.66 3.75 -8.97
N ALA A 126 -8.07 2.48 -9.11
CA ALA A 126 -8.19 1.80 -10.40
C ALA A 126 -9.12 2.53 -11.37
N ALA A 127 -10.25 3.06 -10.88
CA ALA A 127 -11.20 3.81 -11.68
C ALA A 127 -10.63 5.11 -12.28
N ARG A 128 -9.52 5.63 -11.74
CA ARG A 128 -8.88 6.89 -12.17
C ARG A 128 -7.48 6.69 -12.74
N ALA A 129 -6.92 5.49 -12.63
CA ALA A 129 -5.57 5.19 -13.10
C ALA A 129 -5.53 5.25 -14.64
N PRO A 130 -4.60 6.03 -15.23
CA PRO A 130 -4.38 6.01 -16.66
C PRO A 130 -3.82 4.64 -17.06
N ARG A 131 -4.52 3.98 -17.99
CA ARG A 131 -4.11 2.69 -18.55
C ARG A 131 -2.96 2.87 -19.54
#